data_AF-A0ABD3TQJ7-F1
#
_entry.id   AF-A0ABD3TQJ7-F1
#
_cell.length_a   1.000
_cell.length_b   1.000
_cell.length_c   1.000
_cell.angle_alpha   90.00
_cell.angle_beta   90.00
_cell.angle_gamma   90.00
#
_symmetry.space_group_name_H-M   'P 1'
#
loop_
_entity.id
_entity.type
_entity.pdbx_description
1 polymer ?
#
loop_
_entity_poly.entity_id
_entity_poly.type
_entity_poly.pdbx_seq_one_letter_code
_entity_poly.pdbx_strand_id
1 'polypeptide(L)'
;MSAPATAFPANSVNIRCRTLNNIKSTSFIHHHGSNKPSIPLFHRPRQNNVSLRVTNDSSRTEVSADETVDGSEVDKIVDEMDFGELCNEFECISSPAVESTARQLARDILELRQGNRALGTFALSAKYKDPVRSFTGREKYKRHLWATDALESPKVSVQKMAMLSTSELNIKWTLKGKPKSPIFRLGGDLIVKVTSKFTLNQISGQVIEHEELWDLSASSLITQTYFWASRRLFATVEAAKDISDFAKDFTNRFTTENKNVDIYPDPTGDPTKFFQRDDSFQRDFYQIALFLAIVYFVVQFLRSTL
;
A
#
# COMPACT_ATOMS: atom_id res chain seq x y z
N MET A 1 -61.43 7.92 25.57
CA MET A 1 -60.34 8.81 26.01
C MET A 1 -59.26 8.75 24.92
N SER A 2 -59.49 9.32 23.73
CA SER A 2 -59.38 10.74 23.36
C SER A 2 -57.94 11.25 23.40
N ALA A 3 -57.35 11.45 22.21
CA ALA A 3 -56.06 12.08 21.95
C ALA A 3 -56.07 13.59 22.34
N PRO A 4 -54.90 14.26 22.36
CA PRO A 4 -54.42 14.98 21.15
C PRO A 4 -52.90 14.83 20.93
N ALA A 5 -52.31 14.79 19.73
CA ALA A 5 -52.30 15.73 18.60
C ALA A 5 -51.69 17.11 18.92
N THR A 6 -50.41 17.30 18.63
CA THR A 6 -49.77 18.63 18.52
C THR A 6 -48.94 18.72 17.24
N ALA A 7 -49.17 19.81 16.54
CA ALA A 7 -48.71 20.13 15.19
C ALA A 7 -47.45 21.02 15.18
N PHE A 8 -46.89 21.12 13.98
CA PHE A 8 -45.74 21.88 13.45
C PHE A 8 -45.51 23.33 13.98
N PRO A 9 -44.33 23.91 13.67
CA PRO A 9 -44.29 24.75 12.46
C PRO A 9 -43.11 24.44 11.51
N ALA A 10 -43.42 24.59 10.23
CA ALA A 10 -42.49 24.59 9.11
C ALA A 10 -41.71 25.93 9.05
N ASN A 11 -40.41 25.87 8.77
CA ASN A 11 -39.63 27.03 8.35
C ASN A 11 -39.27 26.87 6.87
N SER A 12 -40.00 27.59 6.04
CA SER A 12 -39.71 27.82 4.63
C SER A 12 -38.66 28.94 4.48
N VAL A 13 -37.48 28.61 3.98
CA VAL A 13 -36.53 29.62 3.49
C VAL A 13 -36.59 29.64 1.97
N ASN A 14 -37.25 30.67 1.44
CA ASN A 14 -37.25 31.05 0.03
C ASN A 14 -35.87 31.59 -0.35
N ILE A 15 -35.14 30.89 -1.23
CA ILE A 15 -34.05 31.52 -1.99
C ILE A 15 -34.36 31.45 -3.48
N ARG A 16 -34.45 32.66 -4.01
CA ARG A 16 -34.92 33.07 -5.32
C ARG A 16 -33.86 32.77 -6.38
N CYS A 17 -34.25 32.01 -7.40
CA CYS A 17 -33.49 31.82 -8.63
C CYS A 17 -33.34 33.17 -9.36
N ARG A 18 -32.11 33.54 -9.74
CA ARG A 18 -31.83 34.60 -10.73
C ARG A 18 -31.02 34.00 -11.87
N THR A 19 -31.70 33.82 -12.99
CA THR A 19 -31.16 33.74 -14.35
C THR A 19 -30.51 35.07 -14.74
N LEU A 20 -29.30 35.04 -15.32
CA LEU A 20 -28.74 36.15 -16.11
C LEU A 20 -27.71 35.62 -17.14
N ASN A 21 -28.20 35.54 -18.38
CA ASN A 21 -27.60 35.90 -19.67
C ASN A 21 -26.07 35.85 -19.91
N ASN A 22 -25.67 34.88 -20.73
CA ASN A 22 -25.06 35.01 -22.07
C ASN A 22 -24.42 36.37 -22.45
N ILE A 23 -23.09 36.40 -22.62
CA ILE A 23 -22.36 37.39 -23.44
C ILE A 23 -21.28 36.65 -24.25
N LYS A 24 -21.49 36.57 -25.57
CA LYS A 24 -20.46 36.32 -26.59
C LYS A 24 -19.92 37.67 -27.05
N SER A 25 -18.61 37.85 -27.04
CA SER A 25 -17.94 38.83 -27.90
C SER A 25 -16.46 38.53 -28.02
N THR A 26 -16.00 38.06 -29.19
CA THR A 26 -14.67 38.34 -29.72
C THR A 26 -14.68 38.19 -31.24
N SER A 27 -14.47 39.31 -31.92
CA SER A 27 -14.15 39.39 -33.34
C SER A 27 -12.91 40.27 -33.48
N PHE A 28 -11.81 39.74 -33.99
CA PHE A 28 -10.77 40.55 -34.65
C PHE A 28 -10.11 39.73 -35.76
N ILE A 29 -10.27 40.21 -36.98
CA ILE A 29 -9.55 39.81 -38.20
C ILE A 29 -8.55 40.93 -38.50
N HIS A 30 -7.29 40.58 -38.76
CA HIS A 30 -6.42 41.38 -39.63
C HIS A 30 -5.54 40.44 -40.48
N HIS A 31 -5.66 40.59 -41.81
CA HIS A 31 -4.78 40.06 -42.85
C HIS A 31 -3.97 41.22 -43.44
N HIS A 32 -2.67 41.04 -43.70
CA HIS A 32 -2.06 40.96 -45.06
C HIS A 32 -0.52 41.14 -45.02
N GLY A 33 0.21 40.34 -45.80
CA GLY A 33 1.64 40.58 -46.11
C GLY A 33 2.34 39.35 -46.70
N SER A 34 2.32 39.23 -48.04
CA SER A 34 2.80 38.13 -48.87
C SER A 34 4.31 38.16 -49.17
N ASN A 35 4.97 36.99 -49.29
CA ASN A 35 5.90 36.65 -50.38
C ASN A 35 6.20 35.12 -50.46
N LYS A 36 6.08 34.54 -51.66
CA LYS A 36 6.43 33.16 -52.12
C LYS A 36 7.64 33.25 -53.08
N PRO A 37 8.26 32.17 -53.66
CA PRO A 37 7.94 30.72 -53.68
C PRO A 37 9.15 29.77 -53.36
N SER A 38 8.96 28.48 -53.04
CA SER A 38 9.05 27.34 -54.00
C SER A 38 8.85 25.97 -53.28
N ILE A 39 8.42 24.95 -54.03
CA ILE A 39 7.88 23.61 -53.65
C ILE A 39 8.99 22.53 -53.82
N PRO A 40 9.07 21.44 -53.00
CA PRO A 40 8.44 20.14 -53.36
C PRO A 40 7.81 19.29 -52.24
N LEU A 41 6.66 18.70 -52.62
CA LEU A 41 6.08 17.36 -52.35
C LEU A 41 5.78 16.81 -50.93
N PHE A 42 4.47 16.81 -50.65
CA PHE A 42 3.59 15.67 -50.27
C PHE A 42 4.09 14.55 -49.34
N HIS A 43 3.50 14.47 -48.14
CA HIS A 43 2.72 13.31 -47.69
C HIS A 43 1.65 13.73 -46.65
N ARG A 44 0.39 13.37 -46.92
CA ARG A 44 -0.78 13.58 -46.06
C ARG A 44 -1.20 12.21 -45.51
N PRO A 45 -1.39 12.01 -44.20
CA PRO A 45 -2.00 10.77 -43.70
C PRO A 45 -3.49 10.76 -44.05
N ARG A 46 -3.90 9.63 -44.62
CA ARG A 46 -5.23 9.32 -45.14
C ARG A 46 -6.19 9.05 -43.98
N GLN A 47 -7.27 9.83 -43.88
CA GLN A 47 -8.45 9.47 -43.09
C GLN A 47 -9.09 8.23 -43.74
N ASN A 48 -9.08 7.10 -43.04
CA ASN A 48 -9.89 5.95 -43.40
C ASN A 48 -11.16 5.94 -42.53
N ASN A 49 -12.28 6.28 -43.15
CA ASN A 49 -13.60 5.87 -42.68
C ASN A 49 -13.71 4.36 -42.88
N VAL A 50 -13.78 3.59 -41.79
CA VAL A 50 -14.06 2.15 -41.85
C VAL A 50 -15.53 1.93 -41.55
N SER A 51 -16.24 1.46 -42.57
CA SER A 51 -17.63 1.02 -42.55
C SER A 51 -17.72 -0.32 -41.79
N LEU A 52 -18.56 -0.38 -40.76
CA LEU A 52 -18.96 -1.62 -40.09
C LEU A 52 -19.87 -2.43 -41.03
N ARG A 53 -19.31 -3.46 -41.66
CA ARG A 53 -20.09 -4.58 -42.19
C ARG A 53 -20.05 -5.71 -41.18
N VAL A 54 -21.24 -6.08 -40.71
CA VAL A 54 -21.49 -7.31 -39.96
C VAL A 54 -21.40 -8.47 -40.94
N THR A 55 -20.44 -9.37 -40.72
CA THR A 55 -20.43 -10.71 -41.31
C THR A 55 -20.25 -11.72 -40.19
N ASN A 56 -21.27 -12.54 -40.01
CA ASN A 56 -21.35 -13.66 -39.11
C ASN A 56 -20.62 -14.84 -39.77
N ASP A 57 -19.40 -15.14 -39.34
CA ASP A 57 -18.72 -16.39 -39.71
C ASP A 57 -18.31 -17.14 -38.43
N SER A 58 -19.07 -18.19 -38.19
CA SER A 58 -18.80 -19.24 -37.21
C SER A 58 -17.62 -20.07 -37.69
N SER A 59 -16.45 -19.84 -37.12
CA SER A 59 -15.35 -20.81 -37.12
C SER A 59 -14.78 -20.89 -35.71
N ARG A 60 -15.22 -21.94 -34.99
CA ARG A 60 -14.67 -22.37 -33.69
C ARG A 60 -13.22 -22.78 -33.89
N THR A 61 -12.30 -21.88 -33.56
CA THR A 61 -10.93 -22.24 -33.23
C THR A 61 -10.91 -22.40 -31.71
N GLU A 62 -10.87 -23.65 -31.26
CA GLU A 62 -10.69 -24.00 -29.85
C GLU A 62 -9.29 -23.56 -29.42
N VAL A 63 -9.19 -22.32 -28.93
CA VAL A 63 -8.04 -21.86 -28.16
C VAL A 63 -8.19 -22.51 -26.79
N SER A 64 -7.33 -23.49 -26.54
CA SER A 64 -7.16 -24.14 -25.24
C SER A 64 -7.05 -23.06 -24.15
N ALA A 65 -8.06 -22.98 -23.29
CA ALA A 65 -8.06 -22.16 -22.10
C ALA A 65 -7.13 -22.82 -21.09
N ASP A 66 -5.84 -22.48 -21.17
CA ASP A 66 -4.87 -22.83 -20.13
C ASP A 66 -4.87 -21.70 -19.08
N GLU A 67 -5.23 -22.08 -17.85
CA GLU A 67 -5.06 -21.39 -16.56
C GLU A 67 -5.18 -19.84 -16.50
N THR A 68 -6.41 -19.32 -16.49
CA THR A 68 -6.71 -17.96 -15.95
C THR A 68 -7.95 -17.93 -15.05
N VAL A 69 -8.38 -19.11 -14.57
CA VAL A 69 -9.69 -19.30 -13.94
C VAL A 69 -9.82 -18.59 -12.58
N ASP A 70 -8.73 -18.42 -11.82
CA ASP A 70 -8.80 -17.88 -10.45
C ASP A 70 -9.05 -16.36 -10.36
N GLY A 71 -8.52 -15.55 -11.29
CA GLY A 71 -8.67 -14.09 -11.21
C GLY A 71 -10.12 -13.62 -11.36
N SER A 72 -10.88 -14.29 -12.22
CA SER A 72 -12.28 -13.93 -12.47
C SER A 72 -13.22 -14.24 -11.30
N GLU A 73 -12.86 -15.21 -10.44
CA GLU A 73 -13.64 -15.57 -9.26
C GLU A 73 -13.38 -14.60 -8.11
N VAL A 74 -12.12 -14.26 -7.86
CA VAL A 74 -11.74 -13.23 -6.87
C VAL A 74 -12.40 -11.90 -7.22
N ASP A 75 -12.40 -11.53 -8.50
CA ASP A 75 -13.01 -10.30 -8.98
C ASP A 75 -14.53 -10.27 -8.71
N LYS A 76 -15.23 -11.38 -8.98
CA LYS A 76 -16.65 -11.51 -8.66
C LYS A 76 -16.92 -11.41 -7.15
N ILE A 77 -16.10 -12.04 -6.32
CA ILE A 77 -16.25 -11.97 -4.85
C ILE A 77 -16.06 -10.53 -4.39
N VAL A 78 -15.06 -9.81 -4.91
CA VAL A 78 -14.79 -8.42 -4.54
C VAL A 78 -15.86 -7.47 -5.07
N ASP A 79 -16.44 -7.75 -6.24
CA ASP A 79 -17.51 -6.95 -6.82
C ASP A 79 -18.88 -7.21 -6.15
N GLU A 80 -19.11 -8.44 -5.69
CA GLU A 80 -20.31 -8.85 -4.92
C GLU A 80 -20.23 -8.40 -3.45
N MET A 81 -19.03 -8.23 -2.90
CA MET A 81 -18.84 -7.72 -1.55
C MET A 81 -19.52 -6.35 -1.41
N ASP A 82 -20.58 -6.31 -0.62
CA ASP A 82 -21.26 -5.07 -0.25
C ASP A 82 -20.27 -4.16 0.49
N PHE A 83 -19.85 -3.08 -0.18
CA PHE A 83 -18.94 -2.07 0.37
C PHE A 83 -19.63 -1.19 1.44
N GLY A 84 -20.90 -1.48 1.76
CA GLY A 84 -21.83 -0.53 2.36
C GLY A 84 -22.20 0.56 1.35
N GLU A 85 -23.03 1.52 1.77
CA GLU A 85 -23.21 2.78 1.03
C GLU A 85 -21.90 3.57 1.04
N LEU A 86 -20.94 3.23 0.18
CA LEU A 86 -19.76 4.07 -0.09
C LEU A 86 -20.17 5.44 -0.62
N CYS A 87 -21.32 5.51 -1.26
CA CYS A 87 -22.00 6.73 -1.65
C CYS A 87 -23.49 6.58 -1.39
N ASN A 88 -24.08 7.60 -0.77
CA ASN A 88 -25.52 7.84 -0.85
C ASN A 88 -25.80 8.68 -2.13
N GLU A 89 -27.05 8.84 -2.54
CA GLU A 89 -27.50 9.60 -3.73
C GLU A 89 -27.00 11.06 -3.77
N PHE A 90 -26.49 11.59 -2.64
CA PHE A 90 -26.04 12.97 -2.50
C PHE A 90 -24.64 13.17 -1.86
N GLU A 91 -23.96 12.11 -1.38
CA GLU A 91 -22.64 12.24 -0.76
C GLU A 91 -21.87 10.91 -0.80
N CYS A 92 -20.68 10.94 -1.40
CA CYS A 92 -19.74 9.82 -1.33
C CYS A 92 -18.93 9.91 -0.04
N ILE A 93 -18.91 8.81 0.72
CA ILE A 93 -18.04 8.64 1.88
C ILE A 93 -16.58 8.63 1.43
N SER A 94 -16.24 8.10 0.25
CA SER A 94 -14.85 8.04 -0.21
C SER A 94 -14.66 8.48 -1.67
N SER A 95 -13.43 8.86 -2.03
CA SER A 95 -13.08 9.23 -3.41
C SER A 95 -12.87 8.00 -4.29
N PRO A 96 -13.03 8.09 -5.63
CA PRO A 96 -12.82 6.96 -6.54
C PRO A 96 -11.44 6.32 -6.42
N ALA A 97 -10.40 7.10 -6.08
CA ALA A 97 -9.06 6.61 -5.84
C ALA A 97 -8.98 5.73 -4.57
N VAL A 98 -9.65 6.14 -3.49
CA VAL A 98 -9.73 5.36 -2.24
C VAL A 98 -10.50 4.06 -2.47
N GLU A 99 -11.59 4.11 -3.23
CA GLU A 99 -12.40 2.93 -3.58
C GLU A 99 -11.61 1.91 -4.42
N SER A 100 -10.88 2.39 -5.44
CA SER A 100 -9.97 1.56 -6.23
C SER A 100 -8.93 0.86 -5.34
N THR A 101 -8.33 1.60 -4.41
CA THR A 101 -7.38 1.03 -3.45
C THR A 101 -8.04 -0.02 -2.56
N ALA A 102 -9.25 0.24 -2.05
CA ALA A 102 -9.96 -0.70 -1.20
C ALA A 102 -10.20 -2.04 -1.92
N ARG A 103 -10.64 -2.00 -3.18
CA ARG A 103 -10.78 -3.19 -4.03
C ARG A 103 -9.47 -3.93 -4.21
N GLN A 104 -8.39 -3.20 -4.53
CA GLN A 104 -7.07 -3.80 -4.70
C GLN A 104 -6.59 -4.48 -3.41
N LEU A 105 -6.80 -3.87 -2.24
CA LEU A 105 -6.45 -4.45 -0.95
C LEU A 105 -7.24 -5.73 -0.67
N ALA A 106 -8.54 -5.75 -0.98
CA ALA A 106 -9.36 -6.95 -0.84
C ALA A 106 -8.85 -8.10 -1.73
N ARG A 107 -8.51 -7.81 -2.99
CA ARG A 107 -7.91 -8.79 -3.92
C ARG A 107 -6.57 -9.31 -3.41
N ASP A 108 -5.68 -8.41 -2.99
CA ASP A 108 -4.37 -8.76 -2.44
C ASP A 108 -4.47 -9.66 -1.20
N ILE A 109 -5.50 -9.46 -0.36
CA ILE A 109 -5.79 -10.28 0.82
C ILE A 109 -6.31 -11.67 0.41
N LEU A 110 -7.29 -11.74 -0.49
CA LEU A 110 -7.88 -13.00 -0.95
C LEU A 110 -6.84 -13.91 -1.63
N GLU A 111 -5.99 -13.32 -2.47
CA GLU A 111 -4.92 -14.04 -3.18
C GLU A 111 -3.69 -14.34 -2.31
N LEU A 112 -3.63 -13.82 -1.07
CA LEU A 112 -2.43 -13.83 -0.24
C LEU A 112 -1.18 -13.34 -1.00
N ARG A 113 -1.34 -12.30 -1.83
CA ARG A 113 -0.37 -11.91 -2.86
C ARG A 113 1.00 -11.54 -2.26
N GLN A 114 2.06 -12.12 -2.81
CA GLN A 114 3.47 -11.94 -2.38
C GLN A 114 4.38 -11.57 -3.54
N GLY A 115 5.42 -10.77 -3.25
CA GLY A 115 6.45 -10.38 -4.22
C GLY A 115 5.96 -9.41 -5.32
N ASN A 116 4.76 -9.65 -5.87
CA ASN A 116 4.11 -8.86 -6.92
C ASN A 116 2.91 -8.06 -6.40
N ARG A 117 2.93 -7.66 -5.12
CA ARG A 117 1.89 -6.79 -4.56
C ARG A 117 1.91 -5.42 -5.24
N ALA A 118 0.76 -4.79 -5.43
CA ALA A 118 0.66 -3.44 -5.99
C ALA A 118 1.25 -2.40 -5.02
N LEU A 119 2.56 -2.17 -5.05
CA LEU A 119 3.22 -1.24 -4.13
C LEU A 119 2.81 0.21 -4.32
N GLY A 120 2.28 0.55 -5.51
CA GLY A 120 1.70 1.87 -5.77
C GLY A 120 0.52 2.19 -4.85
N THR A 121 -0.13 1.17 -4.29
CA THR A 121 -1.23 1.27 -3.32
C THR A 121 -0.75 1.79 -1.96
N PHE A 122 0.52 1.63 -1.62
CA PHE A 122 1.11 2.06 -0.35
C PHE A 122 1.96 3.32 -0.54
N ALA A 123 1.79 4.31 0.33
CA ALA A 123 2.63 5.49 0.36
C ALA A 123 4.09 5.11 0.65
N LEU A 124 5.05 5.91 0.16
CA LEU A 124 6.49 5.64 0.37
C LEU A 124 6.85 5.41 1.83
N SER A 125 6.27 6.21 2.73
CA SER A 125 6.44 6.15 4.19
C SER A 125 5.30 5.41 4.91
N ALA A 126 4.59 4.52 4.21
CA ALA A 126 3.48 3.77 4.81
C ALA A 126 3.94 3.04 6.07
N LYS A 127 3.19 3.21 7.16
CA LYS A 127 3.45 2.58 8.45
C LYS A 127 2.61 1.32 8.57
N TYR A 128 3.21 0.26 9.09
CA TYR A 128 2.54 -0.97 9.44
C TYR A 128 2.70 -1.25 10.93
N LYS A 129 1.64 -1.76 11.55
CA LYS A 129 1.66 -2.21 12.93
C LYS A 129 0.74 -3.40 13.14
N ASP A 130 1.28 -4.42 13.80
CA ASP A 130 0.53 -5.54 14.36
C ASP A 130 0.93 -5.71 15.85
N PRO A 131 0.34 -6.66 16.61
CA PRO A 131 0.65 -6.84 18.03
C PRO A 131 2.10 -7.27 18.35
N VAL A 132 2.88 -7.70 17.35
CA VAL A 132 4.23 -8.27 17.48
C VAL A 132 5.29 -7.40 16.82
N ARG A 133 4.96 -6.71 15.73
CA ARG A 133 5.90 -5.99 14.87
C ARG A 133 5.29 -4.69 14.37
N SER A 134 6.15 -3.70 14.18
CA SER A 134 5.87 -2.52 13.37
C SER A 134 7.01 -2.27 12.38
N PHE A 135 6.71 -1.62 11.26
CA PHE A 135 7.72 -1.14 10.32
C PHE A 135 7.20 0.08 9.55
N THR A 136 8.13 0.79 8.91
CA THR A 136 7.82 1.91 8.02
C THR A 136 8.44 1.67 6.66
N GLY A 137 7.71 2.03 5.60
CA GLY A 137 8.19 2.01 4.22
C GLY A 137 7.47 0.97 3.36
N ARG A 138 7.01 1.39 2.18
CA ARG A 138 6.26 0.49 1.26
C ARG A 138 7.06 -0.72 0.79
N GLU A 139 8.39 -0.60 0.71
CA GLU A 139 9.25 -1.67 0.19
C GLU A 139 9.18 -2.94 1.06
N LYS A 140 8.86 -2.79 2.35
CA LYS A 140 8.71 -3.91 3.28
C LYS A 140 7.47 -4.77 2.98
N TYR A 141 6.50 -4.25 2.23
CA TYR A 141 5.33 -5.02 1.77
C TYR A 141 5.64 -6.02 0.64
N LYS A 142 6.85 -5.97 0.04
CA LYS A 142 7.31 -7.00 -0.91
C LYS A 142 7.63 -8.34 -0.25
N ARG A 143 7.83 -8.34 1.07
CA ARG A 143 8.33 -9.48 1.83
C ARG A 143 7.29 -10.60 1.87
N HIS A 144 7.77 -11.82 2.09
CA HIS A 144 6.89 -12.98 2.25
C HIS A 144 5.97 -12.78 3.45
N LEU A 145 4.74 -13.29 3.35
CA LEU A 145 3.80 -13.23 4.46
C LEU A 145 4.11 -14.38 5.43
N TRP A 146 3.99 -14.11 6.73
CA TRP A 146 4.10 -15.17 7.74
C TRP A 146 3.19 -16.37 7.43
N ALA A 147 1.99 -16.12 6.90
CA ALA A 147 1.00 -17.15 6.61
C ALA A 147 1.51 -18.22 5.64
N THR A 148 2.25 -17.85 4.59
CA THR A 148 2.78 -18.84 3.64
C THR A 148 3.97 -19.60 4.17
N ASP A 149 4.73 -19.00 5.08
CA ASP A 149 5.89 -19.65 5.68
C ASP A 149 5.45 -20.64 6.77
N ALA A 150 4.46 -20.26 7.57
CA ALA A 150 3.99 -21.02 8.72
C ALA A 150 2.86 -22.02 8.41
N LEU A 151 2.01 -21.75 7.42
CA LEU A 151 0.83 -22.59 7.14
C LEU A 151 0.95 -23.36 5.84
N GLU A 152 0.40 -24.57 5.85
CA GLU A 152 0.20 -25.40 4.67
C GLU A 152 -1.15 -25.06 4.04
N SER A 153 -1.12 -24.71 2.75
CA SER A 153 -2.29 -24.31 1.94
C SER A 153 -3.22 -23.34 2.66
N PRO A 154 -2.72 -22.15 3.08
CA PRO A 154 -3.55 -21.15 3.74
C PRO A 154 -4.69 -20.70 2.81
N LYS A 155 -5.89 -20.61 3.38
CA LYS A 155 -7.10 -20.10 2.72
C LYS A 155 -7.53 -18.81 3.39
N VAL A 156 -7.94 -17.84 2.59
CA VAL A 156 -8.44 -16.56 3.06
C VAL A 156 -9.88 -16.38 2.63
N SER A 157 -10.68 -15.76 3.52
CA SER A 157 -12.03 -15.31 3.22
C SER A 157 -12.22 -13.92 3.81
N VAL A 158 -12.76 -12.99 3.03
CA VAL A 158 -13.16 -11.68 3.54
C VAL A 158 -14.59 -11.80 4.07
N GLN A 159 -14.81 -11.39 5.32
CA GLN A 159 -16.12 -11.47 5.97
C GLN A 159 -16.90 -10.17 5.83
N LYS A 160 -16.20 -9.03 5.99
CA LYS A 160 -16.79 -7.71 5.92
C LYS A 160 -15.75 -6.70 5.50
N MET A 161 -16.17 -5.74 4.68
CA MET A 161 -15.37 -4.59 4.34
C MET A 161 -16.25 -3.35 4.44
N ALA A 162 -15.75 -2.29 5.07
CA ALA A 162 -16.50 -1.05 5.23
C ALA A 162 -15.56 0.14 5.43
N MET A 163 -15.94 1.30 4.90
CA MET A 163 -15.33 2.57 5.29
C MET A 163 -15.88 2.99 6.66
N LEU A 164 -15.00 3.18 7.64
CA LEU A 164 -15.35 3.75 8.96
C LEU A 164 -15.44 5.28 8.90
N SER A 165 -14.66 5.89 8.01
CA SER A 165 -14.66 7.32 7.70
C SER A 165 -14.20 7.52 6.26
N THR A 166 -14.07 8.76 5.80
CA THR A 166 -13.67 9.06 4.42
C THR A 166 -12.23 8.66 4.07
N SER A 167 -11.38 8.46 5.08
CA SER A 167 -9.99 8.01 4.95
C SER A 167 -9.69 6.70 5.69
N GLU A 168 -10.65 6.09 6.38
CA GLU A 168 -10.40 4.87 7.16
C GLU A 168 -11.20 3.69 6.61
N LEU A 169 -10.49 2.71 6.05
CA LEU A 169 -11.06 1.44 5.58
C LEU A 169 -10.85 0.36 6.64
N ASN A 170 -11.89 -0.43 6.89
CA ASN A 170 -11.82 -1.61 7.75
C ASN A 170 -12.16 -2.86 6.95
N ILE A 171 -11.26 -3.83 6.95
CA ILE A 171 -11.45 -5.15 6.34
C ILE A 171 -11.35 -6.21 7.43
N LYS A 172 -12.44 -6.93 7.66
CA LYS A 172 -12.47 -8.12 8.51
C LYS A 172 -12.40 -9.35 7.64
N TRP A 173 -11.39 -10.17 7.87
CA TRP A 173 -11.13 -11.37 7.09
C TRP A 173 -10.66 -12.51 7.99
N THR A 174 -10.66 -13.71 7.46
CA THR A 174 -10.23 -14.91 8.17
C THR A 174 -9.19 -15.65 7.37
N LEU A 175 -8.09 -15.96 8.04
CA LEU A 175 -7.04 -16.84 7.57
C LEU A 175 -7.25 -18.21 8.22
N LYS A 176 -7.32 -19.25 7.39
CA LYS A 176 -7.41 -20.63 7.84
C LYS A 176 -6.30 -21.45 7.21
N GLY A 177 -5.58 -22.26 7.98
CA GLY A 177 -4.57 -23.16 7.42
C GLY A 177 -4.03 -24.13 8.45
N LYS A 178 -3.37 -25.20 7.99
CA LYS A 178 -2.75 -26.17 8.89
C LYS A 178 -1.33 -25.73 9.26
N PRO A 179 -0.92 -25.82 10.53
CA PRO A 179 0.48 -25.61 10.90
C PRO A 179 1.42 -26.48 10.05
N LYS A 180 2.49 -25.91 9.48
CA LYS A 180 3.51 -26.71 8.78
C LYS A 180 4.31 -27.59 9.72
N SER A 181 4.46 -27.17 10.99
CA SER A 181 5.23 -27.93 11.97
C SER A 181 4.52 -29.24 12.32
N PRO A 182 5.15 -30.42 12.15
CA PRO A 182 4.53 -31.72 12.38
C PRO A 182 3.95 -31.89 13.80
N ILE A 183 4.62 -31.31 14.80
CA ILE A 183 4.22 -31.39 16.22
C ILE A 183 2.90 -30.65 16.45
N PHE A 184 2.70 -29.52 15.78
CA PHE A 184 1.53 -28.66 15.97
C PHE A 184 0.35 -29.02 15.05
N ARG A 185 0.53 -29.89 14.04
CA ARG A 185 -0.55 -30.40 13.18
C ARG A 185 -1.65 -31.14 13.95
N LEU A 186 -1.30 -31.78 15.07
CA LEU A 186 -2.24 -32.45 15.96
C LEU A 186 -3.25 -31.48 16.61
N GLY A 187 -2.94 -30.19 16.65
CA GLY A 187 -3.81 -29.16 17.20
C GLY A 187 -4.99 -28.76 16.29
N GLY A 188 -5.07 -29.31 15.08
CA GLY A 188 -6.10 -28.98 14.09
C GLY A 188 -5.75 -27.79 13.20
N ASP A 189 -6.75 -27.27 12.50
CA ASP A 189 -6.61 -26.08 11.65
C ASP A 189 -6.44 -24.83 12.53
N LEU A 190 -5.48 -23.98 12.18
CA LEU A 190 -5.38 -22.64 12.73
C LEU A 190 -6.38 -21.73 12.01
N ILE A 191 -7.22 -21.04 12.78
CA ILE A 191 -8.18 -20.05 12.31
C ILE A 191 -7.88 -18.71 12.99
N VAL A 192 -7.44 -17.74 12.19
CA VAL A 192 -7.13 -16.38 12.65
C VAL A 192 -8.15 -15.43 12.05
N LYS A 193 -8.91 -14.74 12.89
CA LYS A 193 -9.75 -13.61 12.48
C LYS A 193 -8.88 -12.36 12.52
N VAL A 194 -8.76 -11.68 11.39
CA VAL A 194 -7.95 -10.48 11.25
C VAL A 194 -8.86 -9.29 11.00
N THR A 195 -8.65 -8.23 11.77
CA THR A 195 -9.23 -6.91 11.50
C THR A 195 -8.11 -6.01 11.03
N SER A 196 -8.08 -5.73 9.74
CA SER A 196 -7.13 -4.79 9.12
C SER A 196 -7.79 -3.43 8.99
N LYS A 197 -7.19 -2.41 9.60
CA LYS A 197 -7.58 -1.00 9.46
C LYS A 197 -6.54 -0.30 8.60
N PHE A 198 -6.98 0.35 7.54
CA PHE A 198 -6.14 1.13 6.63
C PHE A 198 -6.54 2.60 6.69
N THR A 199 -5.57 3.46 6.94
CA THR A 199 -5.73 4.91 6.82
C THR A 199 -5.16 5.33 5.47
N LEU A 200 -6.01 5.91 4.62
CA LEU A 200 -5.70 6.29 3.25
C LEU A 200 -5.59 7.80 3.09
N ASN A 201 -4.71 8.22 2.19
CA ASN A 201 -4.70 9.58 1.69
C ASN A 201 -5.94 9.79 0.79
N GLN A 202 -6.78 10.78 1.10
CA GLN A 202 -8.01 11.02 0.34
C GLN A 202 -7.77 11.53 -1.08
N ILE A 203 -6.62 12.16 -1.33
CA ILE A 203 -6.25 12.71 -2.63
C ILE A 203 -5.66 11.60 -3.51
N SER A 204 -4.64 10.90 -3.02
CA SER A 204 -3.93 9.90 -3.82
C SER A 204 -4.53 8.49 -3.73
N GLY A 205 -5.42 8.23 -2.77
CA GLY A 205 -5.94 6.89 -2.48
C GLY A 205 -4.91 5.96 -1.84
N GLN A 206 -3.69 6.42 -1.54
CA GLN A 206 -2.62 5.55 -1.04
C GLN A 206 -2.74 5.28 0.46
N VAL A 207 -2.41 4.07 0.88
CA VAL A 207 -2.34 3.69 2.30
C VAL A 207 -1.15 4.38 2.98
N ILE A 208 -1.43 5.16 4.02
CA ILE A 208 -0.43 5.83 4.88
C ILE A 208 -0.18 5.00 6.14
N GLU A 209 -1.23 4.40 6.71
CA GLU A 209 -1.12 3.57 7.91
C GLU A 209 -1.93 2.29 7.74
N HIS A 210 -1.38 1.19 8.20
CA HIS A 210 -2.03 -0.12 8.20
C HIS A 210 -1.84 -0.75 9.57
N GLU A 211 -2.95 -0.98 10.26
CA GLU A 211 -2.97 -1.64 11.55
C GLU A 211 -3.72 -2.97 11.46
N GLU A 212 -3.16 -4.02 12.04
CA GLU A 212 -3.81 -5.32 12.12
C GLU A 212 -4.05 -5.72 13.58
N LEU A 213 -5.26 -6.20 13.84
CA LEU A 213 -5.61 -6.88 15.08
C LEU A 213 -5.96 -8.32 14.77
N TRP A 214 -5.44 -9.24 15.58
CA TRP A 214 -5.62 -10.67 15.38
C TRP A 214 -6.38 -11.28 16.55
N ASP A 215 -7.43 -12.02 16.22
CA ASP A 215 -8.23 -12.80 17.16
C ASP A 215 -8.11 -14.29 16.82
N LEU A 216 -7.71 -15.09 17.81
CA LEU A 216 -7.51 -16.53 17.70
C LEU A 216 -8.57 -17.31 18.48
N SER A 217 -9.65 -16.66 18.92
CA SER A 217 -10.74 -17.28 19.70
C SER A 217 -11.34 -18.52 19.03
N ALA A 218 -11.26 -18.62 17.70
CA ALA A 218 -11.72 -19.76 16.92
C ALA A 218 -10.71 -20.93 16.82
N SER A 219 -9.52 -20.79 17.41
CA SER A 219 -8.43 -21.78 17.37
C SER A 219 -8.24 -22.49 18.70
N SER A 220 -7.73 -23.73 18.67
CA SER A 220 -7.38 -24.51 19.86
C SER A 220 -6.18 -23.90 20.61
N LEU A 221 -6.03 -24.20 21.91
CA LEU A 221 -4.91 -23.66 22.70
C LEU A 221 -3.53 -24.02 22.11
N ILE A 222 -3.39 -25.23 21.56
CA ILE A 222 -2.17 -25.71 20.91
C ILE A 222 -1.86 -24.90 19.63
N THR A 223 -2.88 -24.56 18.85
CA THR A 223 -2.70 -23.77 17.62
C THR A 223 -2.50 -22.29 17.92
N GLN A 224 -3.11 -21.76 18.98
CA GLN A 224 -2.86 -20.42 19.48
C GLN A 224 -1.40 -20.23 19.92
N THR A 225 -0.82 -21.19 20.66
CA THR A 225 0.59 -21.12 21.07
C THR A 225 1.53 -21.22 19.87
N TYR A 226 1.23 -22.11 18.92
CA TYR A 226 1.94 -22.20 17.64
C TYR A 226 1.94 -20.86 16.90
N PHE A 227 0.78 -20.20 16.79
CA PHE A 227 0.65 -18.91 16.14
C PHE A 227 1.57 -17.86 16.77
N TRP A 228 1.45 -17.64 18.09
CA TRP A 228 2.25 -16.61 18.76
C TRP A 228 3.74 -16.92 18.74
N ALA A 229 4.13 -18.19 18.89
CA ALA A 229 5.53 -18.60 18.82
C ALA A 229 6.12 -18.39 17.42
N SER A 230 5.46 -18.91 16.39
CA SER A 230 5.91 -18.78 15.01
C SER A 230 5.89 -17.33 14.52
N ARG A 231 4.91 -16.53 14.96
CA ARG A 231 4.81 -15.13 14.55
C ARG A 231 5.85 -14.23 15.19
N ARG A 232 6.20 -14.48 16.46
CA ARG A 232 7.34 -13.84 17.14
C ARG A 232 8.65 -14.23 16.48
N LEU A 233 8.86 -15.50 16.16
CA LEU A 233 10.05 -15.95 15.43
C LEU A 233 10.17 -15.27 14.05
N PHE A 234 9.07 -15.16 13.32
CA PHE A 234 9.06 -14.45 12.04
C PHE A 234 9.38 -12.95 12.22
N ALA A 235 8.80 -12.30 13.23
CA ALA A 235 9.07 -10.89 13.51
C ALA A 235 10.54 -10.63 13.88
N THR A 236 11.18 -11.51 14.66
CA THR A 236 12.60 -11.35 15.03
C THR A 236 13.51 -11.56 13.83
N VAL A 237 13.24 -12.56 12.99
CA VAL A 237 13.98 -12.79 11.74
C VAL A 237 13.87 -11.58 10.81
N GLU A 238 12.67 -11.02 10.67
CA GLU A 238 12.45 -9.86 9.82
C GLU A 238 13.05 -8.56 10.38
N ALA A 239 13.04 -8.38 11.70
CA ALA A 239 13.71 -7.26 12.35
C ALA A 239 15.24 -7.36 12.19
N ALA A 240 15.81 -8.56 12.28
CA ALA A 240 17.23 -8.77 12.03
C ALA A 240 17.60 -8.41 10.57
N LYS A 241 16.76 -8.78 9.60
CA LYS A 241 16.92 -8.34 8.20
C LYS A 241 16.84 -6.82 8.08
N ASP A 242 15.90 -6.17 8.78
CA ASP A 242 15.77 -4.71 8.78
C ASP A 242 17.04 -4.00 9.24
N ILE A 243 17.67 -4.50 10.31
CA ILE A 243 18.94 -3.97 10.83
C ILE A 243 20.08 -4.20 9.83
N SER A 244 20.15 -5.39 9.22
CA SER A 244 21.18 -5.69 8.22
C SER A 244 21.04 -4.82 6.97
N ASP A 245 19.83 -4.63 6.46
CA ASP A 245 19.54 -3.77 5.31
C ASP A 245 19.95 -2.32 5.61
N PHE A 246 19.57 -1.81 6.78
CA PHE A 246 19.97 -0.46 7.21
C PHE A 246 21.49 -0.29 7.30
N ALA A 247 22.19 -1.28 7.87
CA ALA A 247 23.64 -1.25 7.96
C ALA A 247 24.30 -1.25 6.56
N LYS A 248 23.80 -2.08 5.63
CA LYS A 248 24.28 -2.12 4.25
C LYS A 248 24.03 -0.80 3.53
N ASP A 249 22.85 -0.22 3.65
CA ASP A 249 22.52 1.07 3.04
C ASP A 249 23.41 2.18 3.60
N PHE A 250 23.68 2.18 4.91
CA PHE A 250 24.58 3.13 5.54
C PHE A 250 26.03 2.95 5.08
N THR A 251 26.55 1.71 5.06
CA THR A 251 27.90 1.41 4.53
C THR A 251 28.01 1.78 3.06
N ASN A 252 26.99 1.51 2.23
CA ASN A 252 26.97 1.87 0.82
C ASN A 252 26.95 3.39 0.62
N ARG A 253 26.19 4.14 1.42
CA ARG A 253 26.22 5.61 1.40
C ARG A 253 27.59 6.15 1.79
N PHE A 254 28.18 5.65 2.87
CA PHE A 254 29.50 6.09 3.33
C PHE A 254 30.62 5.74 2.33
N THR A 255 30.55 4.57 1.68
CA THR A 255 31.52 4.18 0.64
C THR A 255 31.31 4.91 -0.68
N THR A 256 30.08 5.30 -1.01
CA THR A 256 29.77 6.13 -2.20
C THR A 256 30.18 7.59 -1.98
N GLU A 257 30.03 8.11 -0.75
CA GLU A 257 30.50 9.44 -0.35
C GLU A 257 32.04 9.52 -0.38
N ASN A 258 32.74 8.48 0.08
CA ASN A 258 34.21 8.41 -0.04
C ASN A 258 34.73 8.21 -1.47
N LYS A 259 33.88 7.85 -2.45
CA LYS A 259 34.26 7.71 -3.87
C LYS A 259 33.89 8.92 -4.73
N ASN A 260 33.06 9.83 -4.23
CA ASN A 260 32.68 11.09 -4.91
C ASN A 260 33.40 12.31 -4.31
N VAL A 261 34.68 12.16 -3.96
CA VAL A 261 35.59 13.29 -3.66
C VAL A 261 36.45 13.61 -4.89
N ASP A 262 35.83 13.71 -6.06
CA ASP A 262 36.40 14.50 -7.15
C ASP A 262 36.15 15.98 -6.81
N ILE A 263 37.01 16.48 -5.93
CA ILE A 263 37.17 17.88 -5.58
C ILE A 263 37.47 18.65 -6.87
N TYR A 264 36.54 19.51 -7.30
CA TYR A 264 36.87 20.57 -8.24
C TYR A 264 37.74 21.59 -7.49
N PRO A 265 38.99 21.86 -7.92
CA PRO A 265 39.85 22.81 -7.23
C PRO A 265 39.35 24.23 -7.49
N ASP A 266 38.86 24.88 -6.44
CA ASP A 266 38.74 26.34 -6.42
C ASP A 266 40.16 26.93 -6.43
N PRO A 267 40.54 27.76 -7.41
CA PRO A 267 41.89 28.29 -7.58
C PRO A 267 42.28 29.35 -6.53
N THR A 268 41.41 29.68 -5.58
CA THR A 268 41.68 30.67 -4.54
C THR A 268 42.13 29.98 -3.26
N GLY A 269 43.44 29.78 -3.15
CA GLY A 269 44.11 29.02 -2.09
C GLY A 269 43.95 29.60 -0.69
N ASP A 270 43.03 29.02 0.09
CA ASP A 270 43.06 29.06 1.54
C ASP A 270 43.66 27.75 2.09
N PRO A 271 44.90 27.77 2.62
CA PRO A 271 45.62 26.59 3.09
C PRO A 271 45.11 26.01 4.43
N THR A 272 44.10 26.63 5.05
CA THR A 272 43.54 26.13 6.33
C THR A 272 42.35 25.19 6.16
N LYS A 273 41.77 25.08 4.96
CA LYS A 273 40.53 24.33 4.74
C LYS A 273 40.71 22.80 4.63
N PHE A 274 41.94 22.32 4.47
CA PHE A 274 42.25 20.90 4.25
C PHE A 274 42.56 20.09 5.51
N PHE A 275 42.58 20.73 6.69
CA PHE A 275 42.92 20.05 7.95
C PHE A 275 41.75 19.83 8.91
N GLN A 276 40.51 20.05 8.45
CA GLN A 276 39.32 19.53 9.14
C GLN A 276 38.69 18.45 8.27
N ARG A 277 39.40 17.32 8.16
CA ARG A 277 38.79 16.07 7.73
C ARG A 277 38.02 15.52 8.92
N ASP A 278 36.72 15.27 8.73
CA ASP A 278 35.79 14.83 9.77
C ASP A 278 36.16 13.44 10.33
N ASP A 279 37.11 13.40 11.26
CA ASP A 279 37.43 12.24 12.12
C ASP A 279 36.40 12.07 13.27
N SER A 280 35.41 12.95 13.36
CA SER A 280 34.33 12.91 14.38
C SER A 280 33.55 11.59 14.29
N PHE A 281 33.14 11.17 13.09
CA PHE A 281 32.30 10.00 12.90
C PHE A 281 32.99 8.67 13.25
N GLN A 282 34.27 8.52 12.91
CA GLN A 282 35.03 7.32 13.32
C GLN A 282 35.24 7.30 14.83
N ARG A 283 35.59 8.43 15.45
CA ARG A 283 35.70 8.53 16.91
C ARG A 283 34.38 8.21 17.59
N ASP A 284 33.26 8.73 17.08
CA ASP A 284 31.93 8.49 17.61
C ASP A 284 31.54 7.01 17.50
N PHE A 285 31.85 6.34 16.38
CA PHE A 285 31.62 4.92 16.22
C PHE A 285 32.43 4.08 17.22
N TYR A 286 33.73 4.36 17.37
CA TYR A 286 34.55 3.66 18.37
C TYR A 286 34.07 3.91 19.80
N GLN A 287 33.64 5.13 20.10
CA GLN A 287 33.13 5.52 21.42
C GLN A 287 31.80 4.82 21.74
N ILE A 288 30.90 4.71 20.78
CA ILE A 288 29.64 3.97 20.92
C ILE A 288 29.90 2.45 21.04
N ALA A 289 30.81 1.91 20.23
CA ALA A 289 31.17 0.49 20.28
C ALA A 289 31.81 0.12 21.63
N LEU A 290 32.70 0.97 22.15
CA LEU A 290 33.32 0.81 23.47
C LEU A 290 32.28 0.87 24.59
N PHE A 291 31.33 1.81 24.51
CA PHE A 291 30.24 1.90 25.48
C PHE A 291 29.37 0.63 25.49
N LEU A 292 28.99 0.12 24.33
CA LEU A 292 28.21 -1.12 24.21
C LEU A 292 28.99 -2.34 24.73
N ALA A 293 30.29 -2.41 24.47
CA ALA A 293 31.15 -3.46 25.01
C ALA A 293 31.18 -3.43 26.55
N ILE A 294 31.31 -2.24 27.16
CA ILE A 294 31.30 -2.07 28.62
C ILE A 294 29.95 -2.50 29.20
N VAL A 295 28.82 -2.06 28.63
CA VAL A 295 27.49 -2.46 29.09
C VAL A 295 27.31 -3.98 29.00
N TYR A 296 27.77 -4.60 27.91
CA TYR A 296 27.75 -6.05 27.75
C TYR A 296 28.57 -6.77 28.84
N PHE A 297 29.79 -6.30 29.13
CA PHE A 297 30.62 -6.87 30.19
C PHE A 297 29.99 -6.72 31.57
N VAL A 298 29.36 -5.58 31.88
CA VAL A 298 28.67 -5.37 33.15
C VAL A 298 27.48 -6.32 33.29
N VAL A 299 26.66 -6.46 32.26
CA VAL A 299 25.53 -7.40 32.25
C VAL A 299 26.01 -8.85 32.39
N GLN A 300 27.07 -9.23 31.68
CA GLN A 300 27.65 -10.57 31.74
C GLN A 300 28.25 -10.86 33.12
N PHE A 301 28.91 -9.88 33.73
CA PHE A 301 29.47 -9.99 35.07
C PHE A 301 28.36 -10.16 36.12
N LEU A 302 27.30 -9.34 36.06
CA LEU A 302 26.14 -9.46 36.95
C LEU A 302 25.45 -10.83 36.78
N ARG A 303 25.31 -11.33 35.54
CA ARG A 303 24.77 -12.68 35.30
C ARG A 303 25.64 -13.83 35.82
N SER A 304 26.95 -13.60 35.99
CA SER A 304 27.87 -14.63 36.44
C SER A 304 28.10 -14.61 37.95
N THR A 305 27.70 -13.53 38.63
CA THR A 305 27.91 -13.33 40.08
C THR A 305 26.62 -13.37 40.90
N LEU A 306 25.46 -13.25 40.26
CA LEU A 306 24.11 -13.37 40.83
C LEU A 306 23.41 -14.60 40.24
#